data_AF-A0A9N8I172-F1
#
_entry.id   AF-A0A9N8I172-F1
#
_cell.length_a   1.000
_cell.length_b   1.000
_cell.length_c   1.000
_cell.angle_alpha   90.00
_cell.angle_beta   90.00
_cell.angle_gamma   90.00
#
_symmetry.space_group_name_H-M   'P 1'
#
loop_
_entity.id
_entity.type
_entity.pdbx_description
1 polymer ?
#
loop_
_entity_poly.entity_id
_entity_poly.type
_entity_poly.pdbx_seq_one_letter_code
_entity_poly.pdbx_strand_id
1 'polypeptide(L)'
;MIEVSFTSGQKLGSVLENINDTYLSQCEALHASDDYAWMIRSIWQAILNLTGFAKGPCVLTGDAMKKEDMVGAVPKTHIVFHILKHFVCVVFGNYQLGAELSLERAKVKETMGPMGPWDHFLRALSFYAAVKSCRSKSQRRKYRCAANASHKVVKTLVKKGSVKVIHHLELLNAERAAIDGCKNVNDLYSTAGRSATRGGYIQDAAIVSERHSLYFMAHNDDTGATFRMKDAAERYHAWGATAKVNQLREKYPQILDF
;
A
#
# COMPACT_ATOMS: atom_id res chain seq x y z
N MET A 1 -8.11 15.42 -10.03
CA MET A 1 -7.71 15.35 -8.61
C MET A 1 -6.60 14.31 -8.52
N ILE A 2 -5.35 14.75 -8.37
CA ILE A 2 -4.14 13.91 -8.46
C ILE A 2 -4.14 12.71 -7.51
N GLU A 3 -4.79 12.84 -6.35
CA GLU A 3 -5.01 11.76 -5.39
C GLU A 3 -5.73 10.56 -6.02
N VAL A 4 -6.80 10.82 -6.77
CA VAL A 4 -7.59 9.77 -7.43
C VAL A 4 -6.76 9.10 -8.51
N SER A 5 -6.03 9.87 -9.29
CA SER A 5 -5.08 9.37 -10.30
C SER A 5 -4.07 8.38 -9.69
N PHE A 6 -3.44 8.76 -8.58
CA PHE A 6 -2.46 7.91 -7.90
C PHE A 6 -3.11 6.65 -7.29
N THR A 7 -4.23 6.80 -6.60
CA THR A 7 -4.90 5.69 -5.89
C THR A 7 -5.72 4.76 -6.78
N SER A 8 -6.05 5.17 -8.01
CA SER A 8 -6.79 4.35 -8.98
C SER A 8 -5.93 3.38 -9.78
N GLY A 9 -4.60 3.47 -9.68
CA GLY A 9 -3.69 2.62 -10.44
C GLY A 9 -3.29 3.17 -11.81
N GLN A 10 -3.44 4.48 -12.04
CA GLN A 10 -2.79 5.11 -13.20
C GLN A 10 -1.27 4.88 -13.15
N LYS A 11 -0.66 4.75 -14.33
CA LYS A 11 0.79 4.58 -14.47
C LYS A 11 1.51 5.73 -13.78
N LEU A 12 2.50 5.40 -12.95
CA LEU A 12 3.23 6.38 -12.13
C LEU A 12 3.88 7.48 -12.99
N GLY A 13 4.40 7.15 -14.17
CA GLY A 13 4.95 8.12 -15.12
C GLY A 13 3.94 9.17 -15.55
N SER A 14 2.73 8.76 -15.95
CA SER A 14 1.66 9.69 -16.33
C SER A 14 1.16 10.53 -15.15
N VAL A 15 1.15 9.98 -13.93
CA VAL A 15 0.82 10.76 -12.73
C VAL A 15 1.89 11.83 -12.48
N LEU A 16 3.18 11.48 -12.68
CA LEU A 16 4.31 12.38 -12.52
C LEU A 16 4.33 13.51 -13.56
N GLU A 17 4.06 13.19 -14.83
CA GLU A 17 3.91 14.18 -15.91
C GLU A 17 2.84 15.21 -15.55
N ASN A 18 1.65 14.76 -15.12
CA ASN A 18 0.59 15.66 -14.68
C ASN A 18 1.01 16.55 -13.49
N ILE A 19 1.81 16.03 -12.56
CA ILE A 19 2.36 16.81 -11.44
C ILE A 19 3.23 17.94 -11.98
N ASN A 20 4.17 17.62 -12.86
CA ASN A 20 5.13 18.57 -13.41
C ASN A 20 4.47 19.62 -14.31
N ASP A 21 3.60 19.21 -15.22
CA ASP A 21 3.06 20.08 -16.26
C ASP A 21 1.93 20.97 -15.75
N THR A 22 1.13 20.48 -14.80
CA THR A 22 -0.11 21.13 -14.39
C THR A 22 -0.10 21.54 -12.93
N TYR A 23 0.23 20.63 -12.02
CA TYR A 23 -0.05 20.85 -10.60
C TYR A 23 1.01 21.71 -9.89
N LEU A 24 2.30 21.61 -10.25
CA LEU A 24 3.34 22.46 -9.66
C LEU A 24 3.15 23.93 -10.04
N SER A 25 2.94 24.21 -11.32
CA SER A 25 2.67 25.56 -11.85
C SER A 25 1.44 26.20 -11.19
N GLN A 26 0.38 25.42 -10.95
CA GLN A 26 -0.82 25.88 -10.24
C GLN A 26 -0.55 26.18 -8.77
N CYS A 27 0.25 25.35 -8.07
CA CYS A 27 0.61 25.59 -6.69
C CYS A 27 1.46 26.87 -6.51
N GLU A 28 2.39 27.12 -7.44
CA GLU A 28 3.23 28.31 -7.45
C GLU A 28 2.43 29.58 -7.77
N ALA A 29 1.55 29.53 -8.78
CA ALA A 29 0.73 30.67 -9.21
C ALA A 29 -0.30 31.12 -8.16
N LEU A 30 -0.74 30.21 -7.28
CA LEU A 30 -1.73 30.51 -6.24
C LEU A 30 -1.11 31.04 -4.94
N HIS A 31 0.21 31.25 -4.87
CA HIS A 31 0.94 31.49 -3.61
C HIS A 31 0.57 30.45 -2.53
N ALA A 32 0.22 29.24 -2.94
CA ALA A 32 -0.39 28.25 -2.07
C ALA A 32 0.67 27.65 -1.14
N SER A 33 0.87 28.32 -0.01
CA SER A 33 1.33 27.74 1.25
C SER A 33 0.33 26.73 1.86
N ASP A 34 -0.56 26.17 1.03
CA ASP A 34 -1.79 25.51 1.42
C ASP A 34 -1.69 23.99 1.29
N ASP A 35 -2.47 23.31 2.12
CA ASP A 35 -2.58 21.86 2.26
C ASP A 35 -2.51 21.03 0.96
N TYR A 36 -3.01 21.58 -0.14
CA TYR A 36 -3.05 20.92 -1.44
C TYR A 36 -1.66 20.77 -2.08
N ALA A 37 -0.81 21.79 -2.00
CA ALA A 37 0.56 21.73 -2.52
C ALA A 37 1.39 20.69 -1.77
N TRP A 38 1.17 20.60 -0.46
CA TRP A 38 1.82 19.61 0.39
C TRP A 38 1.38 18.18 0.08
N MET A 39 0.09 17.97 -0.18
CA MET A 39 -0.43 16.68 -0.64
C MET A 39 0.20 16.27 -1.98
N ILE A 40 0.29 17.19 -2.94
CA ILE A 40 0.94 16.96 -4.23
C ILE A 40 2.41 16.57 -4.03
N ARG A 41 3.16 17.31 -3.22
CA ARG A 41 4.57 17.02 -2.90
C ARG A 41 4.74 15.66 -2.23
N SER A 42 3.84 15.29 -1.33
CA SER A 42 3.84 13.97 -0.68
C SER A 42 3.59 12.83 -1.68
N ILE A 43 2.65 13.01 -2.61
CA ILE A 43 2.39 12.04 -3.70
C ILE A 43 3.60 11.97 -4.63
N TRP A 44 4.15 13.11 -5.05
CA TRP A 44 5.33 13.18 -5.88
C TRP A 44 6.50 12.43 -5.23
N GLN A 45 6.77 12.70 -3.95
CA GLN A 45 7.82 11.99 -3.23
C GLN A 45 7.54 10.48 -3.19
N ALA A 46 6.31 10.05 -2.89
CA ALA A 46 5.94 8.63 -2.95
C ALA A 46 6.20 8.00 -4.32
N ILE A 47 5.96 8.71 -5.42
CA ILE A 47 6.29 8.26 -6.78
C ILE A 47 7.80 8.11 -6.95
N LEU A 48 8.62 9.08 -6.51
CA LEU A 48 10.08 8.98 -6.56
C LEU A 48 10.59 7.76 -5.77
N ASN A 49 9.99 7.49 -4.61
CA ASN A 49 10.28 6.29 -3.80
C ASN A 49 9.94 4.99 -4.53
N LEU A 50 8.81 4.92 -5.22
CA LEU A 50 8.36 3.74 -5.98
C LEU A 50 9.15 3.52 -7.28
N THR A 51 9.70 4.58 -7.86
CA THR A 51 10.41 4.56 -9.16
C THR A 51 11.92 4.47 -9.03
N GLY A 52 12.50 4.73 -7.84
CA GLY A 52 13.93 4.55 -7.56
C GLY A 52 14.74 5.82 -7.51
N PHE A 53 14.08 6.98 -7.45
CA PHE A 53 14.70 8.30 -7.37
C PHE A 53 14.71 8.87 -5.94
N ALA A 54 14.59 8.02 -4.92
CA ALA A 54 14.65 8.43 -3.51
C ALA A 54 15.78 7.71 -2.76
N LYS A 55 16.25 8.29 -1.65
CA LYS A 55 17.33 7.75 -0.81
C LYS A 55 17.03 6.39 -0.19
N GLY A 56 15.76 6.01 -0.10
CA GLY A 56 15.35 4.71 0.40
C GLY A 56 13.83 4.51 0.29
N PRO A 57 13.36 3.27 0.21
CA PRO A 57 11.99 2.96 -0.18
C PRO A 57 10.97 3.59 0.76
N CYS A 58 11.13 3.47 2.08
CA CYS A 58 10.14 3.96 3.07
C CYS A 58 10.45 5.36 3.65
N VAL A 59 11.42 6.07 3.07
CA VAL A 59 11.81 7.43 3.48
C VAL A 59 11.11 8.42 2.57
N LEU A 60 9.92 8.88 2.97
CA LEU A 60 9.06 9.76 2.17
C LEU A 60 9.52 11.24 2.21
N THR A 61 10.83 11.47 2.33
CA THR A 61 11.44 12.80 2.30
C THR A 61 12.63 12.77 1.34
N GLY A 62 12.76 13.79 0.51
CA GLY A 62 13.75 13.88 -0.56
C GLY A 62 13.56 15.14 -1.40
N ASP A 63 13.77 15.01 -2.70
CA ASP A 63 13.80 16.14 -3.63
C ASP A 63 12.44 16.86 -3.73
N ALA A 64 11.34 16.11 -3.62
CA ALA A 64 9.98 16.64 -3.75
C ALA A 64 9.36 17.09 -2.42
N MET A 65 9.81 16.51 -1.29
CA MET A 65 9.23 16.73 0.03
C MET A 65 10.32 16.76 1.10
N LYS A 66 10.56 17.92 1.72
CA LYS A 66 11.60 18.06 2.76
C LYS A 66 11.03 17.75 4.15
N LYS A 67 11.93 17.45 5.11
CA LYS A 67 11.50 17.17 6.50
C LYS A 67 10.98 18.43 7.18
N GLU A 68 11.56 19.58 6.84
CA GLU A 68 11.18 20.90 7.33
C GLU A 68 9.76 21.27 6.88
N ASP A 69 9.34 20.79 5.70
CA ASP A 69 7.97 20.95 5.19
C ASP A 69 6.92 20.22 6.07
N MET A 70 7.33 19.32 6.98
CA MET A 70 6.43 18.65 7.92
C MET A 70 6.11 19.48 9.18
N VAL A 71 6.95 20.48 9.50
CA VAL A 71 6.85 21.24 10.76
C VAL A 71 5.73 22.30 10.72
N GLY A 72 5.31 22.72 9.53
CA GLY A 72 4.22 23.67 9.31
C GLY A 72 2.89 23.08 8.80
N ALA A 73 2.80 21.75 8.66
CA ALA A 73 1.62 21.10 8.09
C ALA A 73 0.45 21.06 9.09
N VAL A 74 -0.76 21.41 8.63
CA VAL A 74 -1.97 21.23 9.46
C VAL A 74 -2.27 19.74 9.67
N PRO A 75 -3.11 19.36 10.66
CA PRO A 75 -3.33 17.96 10.99
C PRO A 75 -3.82 17.08 9.82
N LYS A 76 -4.62 17.63 8.89
CA LYS A 76 -5.20 16.88 7.77
C LYS A 76 -4.16 16.50 6.70
N THR A 77 -3.22 17.39 6.40
CA THR A 77 -2.11 17.06 5.51
C THR A 77 -1.23 15.99 6.13
N HIS A 78 -0.86 16.15 7.40
CA HIS A 78 -0.09 15.15 8.14
C HIS A 78 -0.63 13.71 7.95
N ILE A 79 -1.95 13.52 7.96
CA ILE A 79 -2.62 12.23 7.72
C ILE A 79 -2.28 11.63 6.35
N VAL A 80 -2.39 12.40 5.27
CA VAL A 80 -2.16 11.91 3.91
C VAL A 80 -0.72 11.41 3.74
N PHE A 81 0.27 12.15 4.25
CA PHE A 81 1.65 11.69 4.22
C PHE A 81 1.85 10.38 4.97
N HIS A 82 1.23 10.23 6.15
CA HIS A 82 1.37 8.98 6.88
C HIS A 82 0.71 7.81 6.16
N ILE A 83 -0.44 8.03 5.52
CA ILE A 83 -1.09 7.02 4.68
C ILE A 83 -0.19 6.65 3.50
N LEU A 84 0.42 7.63 2.83
CA LEU A 84 1.34 7.39 1.71
C LEU A 84 2.61 6.66 2.17
N LYS A 85 3.20 7.08 3.30
CA LYS A 85 4.36 6.40 3.90
C LYS A 85 4.03 4.96 4.24
N HIS A 86 2.85 4.72 4.79
CA HIS A 86 2.37 3.37 5.10
C HIS A 86 2.10 2.55 3.84
N PHE A 87 1.48 3.14 2.81
CA PHE A 87 1.30 2.50 1.51
C PHE A 87 2.63 2.07 0.90
N VAL A 88 3.63 2.94 0.93
CA VAL A 88 4.97 2.62 0.45
C VAL A 88 5.60 1.49 1.28
N CYS A 89 5.41 1.48 2.61
CA CYS A 89 5.83 0.33 3.43
C CYS A 89 5.14 -0.98 2.98
N VAL A 90 3.85 -0.95 2.67
CA VAL A 90 3.10 -2.11 2.18
C VAL A 90 3.64 -2.60 0.84
N VAL A 91 3.86 -1.69 -0.12
CA VAL A 91 4.41 -2.03 -1.44
C VAL A 91 5.78 -2.66 -1.30
N PHE A 92 6.68 -2.10 -0.50
CA PHE A 92 8.03 -2.65 -0.29
C PHE A 92 8.08 -3.83 0.71
N GLY A 93 6.94 -4.37 1.14
CA GLY A 93 6.84 -5.53 2.01
C GLY A 93 7.30 -5.28 3.46
N ASN A 94 7.47 -4.02 3.88
CA ASN A 94 7.85 -3.63 5.23
C ASN A 94 6.63 -3.55 6.16
N TYR A 95 5.93 -4.67 6.30
CA TYR A 95 4.67 -4.75 7.05
C TYR A 95 4.85 -4.52 8.55
N GLN A 96 6.03 -4.83 9.11
CA GLN A 96 6.34 -4.58 10.51
C GLN A 96 6.38 -3.08 10.82
N LEU A 97 7.11 -2.31 10.01
CA LEU A 97 7.12 -0.85 10.11
C LEU A 97 5.72 -0.26 9.88
N GLY A 98 4.99 -0.76 8.88
CA GLY A 98 3.60 -0.35 8.64
C GLY A 98 2.67 -0.59 9.84
N ALA A 99 2.82 -1.72 10.53
CA ALA A 99 2.08 -2.03 11.75
C ALA A 99 2.46 -1.11 12.92
N GLU A 100 3.73 -0.76 13.06
CA GLU A 100 4.22 0.18 14.09
C GLU A 100 3.68 1.60 13.86
N LEU A 101 3.81 2.13 12.64
CA LEU A 101 3.24 3.42 12.23
C LEU A 101 1.72 3.48 12.48
N SER A 102 1.01 2.38 12.21
CA SER A 102 -0.44 2.27 12.47
C SER A 102 -0.79 2.36 13.95
N LEU A 103 0.04 1.81 14.83
CA LEU A 103 -0.17 1.86 16.29
C LEU A 103 0.14 3.25 16.86
N GLU A 104 1.16 3.92 16.33
CA GLU A 104 1.48 5.29 16.70
C GLU A 104 0.34 6.25 16.34
N ARG A 105 -0.19 6.13 15.12
CA ARG A 105 -1.32 6.94 14.66
C ARG A 105 -2.62 6.70 15.42
N ALA A 106 -2.85 5.48 15.93
CA ALA A 106 -4.04 5.19 16.72
C ALA A 106 -4.16 6.03 18.02
N LYS A 107 -3.06 6.69 18.44
CA LYS A 107 -3.04 7.58 19.61
C LYS A 107 -3.58 8.98 19.31
N VAL A 108 -3.75 9.33 18.04
CA VAL A 108 -4.25 10.64 17.58
C VAL A 108 -5.74 10.49 17.22
N LYS A 109 -6.61 11.33 17.78
CA LYS A 109 -8.03 11.39 17.38
C LYS A 109 -8.13 12.07 16.02
N GLU A 110 -8.15 11.28 14.95
CA GLU A 110 -8.26 11.79 13.58
C GLU A 110 -9.65 11.52 12.99
N THR A 111 -10.22 12.51 12.32
CA THR A 111 -11.43 12.36 11.50
C THR A 111 -11.08 11.71 10.16
N MET A 112 -11.88 10.71 9.75
CA MET A 112 -11.71 10.01 8.48
C MET A 112 -11.86 10.96 7.30
N GLY A 113 -10.76 11.24 6.60
CA GLY A 113 -10.76 11.92 5.30
C GLY A 113 -11.12 10.97 4.15
N PRO A 114 -11.07 11.44 2.88
CA PRO A 114 -11.37 10.65 1.69
C PRO A 114 -10.56 9.36 1.56
N MET A 115 -9.30 9.36 2.02
CA MET A 115 -8.42 8.18 2.06
C MET A 115 -8.72 7.20 3.19
N GLY A 116 -9.68 7.49 4.09
CA GLY A 116 -9.98 6.68 5.26
C GLY A 116 -10.22 5.18 4.97
N PRO A 117 -11.01 4.81 3.94
CA PRO A 117 -11.15 3.42 3.53
C PRO A 117 -9.83 2.73 3.17
N TRP A 118 -8.95 3.45 2.46
CA TRP A 118 -7.64 2.94 2.04
C TRP A 118 -6.70 2.79 3.24
N ASP A 119 -6.70 3.76 4.17
CA ASP A 119 -5.94 3.67 5.43
C ASP A 119 -6.32 2.41 6.22
N HIS A 120 -7.61 2.15 6.42
CA HIS A 120 -8.05 0.94 7.13
C HIS A 120 -7.63 -0.35 6.44
N PHE A 121 -7.63 -0.38 5.11
CA PHE A 121 -7.09 -1.49 4.34
C PHE A 121 -5.59 -1.69 4.61
N LEU A 122 -4.77 -0.65 4.47
CA LEU A 122 -3.31 -0.72 4.69
C LEU A 122 -2.95 -1.16 6.11
N ARG A 123 -3.68 -0.64 7.11
CA ARG A 123 -3.58 -1.03 8.52
C ARG A 123 -3.88 -2.51 8.70
N ALA A 124 -5.03 -2.97 8.22
CA ALA A 124 -5.42 -4.37 8.35
C ALA A 124 -4.40 -5.31 7.69
N LEU A 125 -4.00 -5.01 6.45
CA LEU A 125 -3.03 -5.80 5.69
C LEU A 125 -1.67 -5.87 6.40
N SER A 126 -1.16 -4.73 6.88
CA SER A 126 0.13 -4.67 7.57
C SER A 126 0.12 -5.49 8.86
N PHE A 127 -0.93 -5.37 9.67
CA PHE A 127 -1.05 -6.18 10.88
C PHE A 127 -1.16 -7.67 10.56
N TYR A 128 -1.99 -8.08 9.60
CA TYR A 128 -2.10 -9.49 9.22
C TYR A 128 -0.77 -10.05 8.69
N ALA A 129 -0.07 -9.30 7.84
CA ALA A 129 1.23 -9.72 7.32
C ALA A 129 2.30 -9.79 8.42
N ALA A 130 2.33 -8.82 9.34
CA ALA A 130 3.30 -8.77 10.43
C ALA A 130 3.06 -9.82 11.53
N VAL A 131 1.84 -10.36 11.68
CA VAL A 131 1.48 -11.38 12.68
C VAL A 131 2.40 -12.61 12.63
N LYS A 132 2.83 -13.01 11.43
CA LYS A 132 3.72 -14.18 11.22
C LYS A 132 5.13 -13.95 11.79
N SER A 133 5.57 -12.70 11.87
CA SER A 133 6.90 -12.29 12.34
C SER A 133 6.93 -12.01 13.85
N CYS A 134 5.77 -12.01 14.53
CA CYS A 134 5.68 -11.76 15.96
C CYS A 134 6.32 -12.87 16.79
N ARG A 135 7.31 -12.50 17.61
CA ARG A 135 8.01 -13.42 18.55
C ARG A 135 7.18 -13.76 19.78
N SER A 136 6.37 -12.82 20.29
CA SER A 136 5.57 -13.03 21.51
C SER A 136 4.09 -13.28 21.23
N LYS A 137 3.46 -14.13 22.04
CA LYS A 137 2.01 -14.39 21.99
C LYS A 137 1.19 -13.10 22.21
N SER A 138 1.65 -12.23 23.11
CA SER A 138 1.00 -10.95 23.41
C SER A 138 1.00 -10.02 22.19
N GLN A 139 2.14 -9.86 21.52
CA GLN A 139 2.24 -9.04 20.31
C GLN A 139 1.41 -9.62 19.16
N ARG A 140 1.44 -10.95 18.98
CA ARG A 140 0.59 -11.64 18.00
C ARG A 140 -0.89 -11.36 18.23
N ARG A 141 -1.36 -11.44 19.48
CA ARG A 141 -2.74 -11.11 19.86
C ARG A 141 -3.05 -9.64 19.59
N LYS A 142 -2.17 -8.72 19.99
CA LYS A 142 -2.32 -7.28 19.75
C LYS A 142 -2.50 -6.98 18.26
N TYR A 143 -1.63 -7.51 17.40
CA TYR A 143 -1.71 -7.28 15.95
C TYR A 143 -2.96 -7.90 15.35
N ARG A 144 -3.30 -9.15 15.71
CA ARG A 144 -4.55 -9.78 15.24
C ARG A 144 -5.79 -8.96 15.65
N CYS A 145 -5.86 -8.45 16.88
CA CYS A 145 -6.96 -7.60 17.32
C CYS A 145 -7.04 -6.29 16.51
N ALA A 146 -5.91 -5.61 16.30
CA ALA A 146 -5.85 -4.38 15.51
C ALA A 146 -6.21 -4.60 14.03
N ALA A 147 -5.76 -5.72 13.45
CA ALA A 147 -6.11 -6.14 12.09
C ALA A 147 -7.63 -6.35 11.96
N ASN A 148 -8.22 -7.12 12.87
CA ASN A 148 -9.65 -7.42 12.85
C ASN A 148 -10.52 -6.16 13.03
N ALA A 149 -10.07 -5.20 13.84
CA ALA A 149 -10.77 -3.92 13.99
C ALA A 149 -10.81 -3.13 12.67
N SER A 150 -9.66 -2.99 12.00
CA SER A 150 -9.58 -2.27 10.71
C SER A 150 -10.30 -3.02 9.58
N HIS A 151 -10.16 -4.36 9.54
CA HIS A 151 -10.91 -5.22 8.62
C HIS A 151 -12.42 -5.03 8.80
N LYS A 152 -12.94 -4.98 10.04
CA LYS A 152 -14.37 -4.75 10.29
C LYS A 152 -14.87 -3.43 9.68
N VAL A 153 -14.04 -2.38 9.68
CA VAL A 153 -14.39 -1.10 9.03
C VAL A 153 -14.51 -1.29 7.52
N VAL A 154 -13.51 -1.87 6.85
CA VAL A 154 -13.54 -2.15 5.40
C VAL A 154 -14.76 -3.02 5.04
N LYS A 155 -15.03 -4.06 5.82
CA LYS A 155 -16.21 -4.92 5.65
C LYS A 155 -17.53 -4.15 5.75
N THR A 156 -17.60 -3.18 6.67
CA THR A 156 -18.78 -2.35 6.87
C THR A 156 -18.99 -1.41 5.68
N LEU A 157 -17.91 -0.87 5.10
CA LEU A 157 -17.98 -0.04 3.90
C LEU A 157 -18.51 -0.81 2.69
N VAL A 158 -18.05 -2.04 2.46
CA VAL A 158 -18.60 -2.91 1.40
C VAL A 158 -20.08 -3.20 1.64
N LYS A 159 -20.47 -3.54 2.88
CA LYS A 159 -21.89 -3.76 3.23
C LYS A 159 -22.77 -2.53 3.00
N LYS A 160 -22.21 -1.33 3.14
CA LYS A 160 -22.88 -0.05 2.86
C LYS A 160 -22.87 0.33 1.37
N GLY A 161 -22.38 -0.54 0.49
CA GLY A 161 -22.40 -0.35 -0.96
C GLY A 161 -21.13 0.25 -1.55
N SER A 162 -20.04 0.38 -0.79
CA SER A 162 -18.77 0.89 -1.35
C SER A 162 -18.09 -0.17 -2.22
N VAL A 163 -18.31 -0.08 -3.53
CA VAL A 163 -17.73 -1.01 -4.52
C VAL A 163 -16.21 -0.86 -4.67
N LYS A 164 -15.67 0.33 -4.39
CA LYS A 164 -14.25 0.67 -4.57
C LYS A 164 -13.30 -0.04 -3.61
N VAL A 165 -13.82 -0.73 -2.59
CA VAL A 165 -13.02 -1.44 -1.57
C VAL A 165 -13.35 -2.93 -1.49
N ILE A 166 -14.06 -3.47 -2.50
CA ILE A 166 -14.40 -4.90 -2.55
C ILE A 166 -13.13 -5.74 -2.63
N HIS A 167 -12.21 -5.41 -3.54
CA HIS A 167 -10.96 -6.14 -3.72
C HIS A 167 -10.05 -6.03 -2.47
N HIS A 168 -10.08 -4.90 -1.78
CA HIS A 168 -9.41 -4.74 -0.47
C HIS A 168 -9.98 -5.72 0.56
N LEU A 169 -11.30 -5.79 0.70
CA LEU A 169 -11.94 -6.74 1.62
C LEU A 169 -11.60 -8.19 1.27
N GLU A 170 -11.59 -8.54 -0.01
CA GLU A 170 -11.27 -9.90 -0.48
C GLU A 170 -9.83 -10.29 -0.13
N LEU A 171 -8.85 -9.38 -0.32
CA LEU A 171 -7.47 -9.62 0.12
C LEU A 171 -7.39 -9.79 1.64
N LEU A 172 -8.08 -8.96 2.42
CA LEU A 172 -8.10 -9.09 3.88
C LEU A 172 -8.74 -10.40 4.36
N ASN A 173 -9.73 -10.91 3.64
CA ASN A 173 -10.29 -12.24 3.89
C ASN A 173 -9.27 -13.35 3.62
N ALA A 174 -8.51 -13.25 2.52
CA ALA A 174 -7.46 -14.21 2.17
C ALA A 174 -6.34 -14.23 3.23
N GLU A 175 -5.84 -13.06 3.64
CA GLU A 175 -4.82 -12.92 4.69
C GLU A 175 -5.30 -13.49 6.03
N ARG A 176 -6.53 -13.18 6.42
CA ARG A 176 -7.11 -13.71 7.66
C ARG A 176 -7.22 -15.24 7.59
N ALA A 177 -7.76 -15.77 6.50
CA ALA A 177 -7.91 -17.21 6.27
C ALA A 177 -6.54 -17.92 6.29
N ALA A 178 -5.50 -17.29 5.74
CA ALA A 178 -4.14 -17.82 5.77
C ALA A 178 -3.58 -17.91 7.20
N ILE A 179 -3.90 -16.96 8.09
CA ILE A 179 -3.50 -17.02 9.50
C ILE A 179 -4.34 -18.03 10.27
N ASP A 180 -5.62 -18.16 9.94
CA ASP A 180 -6.55 -19.11 10.55
C ASP A 180 -6.33 -20.56 10.06
N GLY A 181 -5.49 -20.79 9.05
CA GLY A 181 -5.21 -22.13 8.51
C GLY A 181 -6.37 -22.72 7.71
N CYS A 182 -7.19 -21.87 7.08
CA CYS A 182 -8.33 -22.33 6.27
C CYS A 182 -7.87 -23.01 4.97
N LYS A 183 -8.72 -23.87 4.39
CA LYS A 183 -8.40 -24.62 3.16
C LYS A 183 -8.61 -23.82 1.87
N ASN A 184 -9.49 -22.81 1.88
CA ASN A 184 -9.89 -22.03 0.70
C ASN A 184 -9.01 -20.79 0.45
N VAL A 185 -7.80 -20.74 1.00
CA VAL A 185 -6.95 -19.53 0.95
C VAL A 185 -6.56 -19.16 -0.49
N ASN A 186 -6.25 -20.15 -1.33
CA ASN A 186 -5.92 -19.94 -2.74
C ASN A 186 -7.10 -19.31 -3.52
N ASP A 187 -8.33 -19.80 -3.28
CA ASP A 187 -9.54 -19.26 -3.93
C ASP A 187 -9.81 -17.81 -3.52
N LEU A 188 -9.55 -17.48 -2.26
CA LEU A 188 -9.71 -16.13 -1.73
C LEU A 188 -8.70 -15.15 -2.37
N TYR A 189 -7.41 -15.53 -2.45
CA TYR A 189 -6.41 -14.72 -3.14
C TYR A 189 -6.74 -14.57 -4.64
N SER A 190 -7.12 -15.67 -5.29
CA SER A 190 -7.49 -15.66 -6.70
C SER A 190 -8.70 -14.75 -6.97
N THR A 191 -9.67 -14.72 -6.06
CA THR A 191 -10.83 -13.81 -6.12
C THR A 191 -10.39 -12.35 -5.98
N ALA A 192 -9.60 -12.04 -4.95
CA ALA A 192 -9.08 -10.70 -4.73
C ALA A 192 -8.29 -10.16 -5.94
N GLY A 193 -7.45 -11.00 -6.55
CA GLY A 193 -6.62 -10.63 -7.71
C GLY A 193 -7.46 -10.34 -8.96
N ARG A 194 -8.49 -11.16 -9.23
CA ARG A 194 -9.44 -10.92 -10.33
C ARG A 194 -10.22 -9.63 -10.11
N SER A 195 -10.68 -9.38 -8.88
CA SER A 195 -11.44 -8.20 -8.51
C SER A 195 -10.63 -6.92 -8.68
N ALA A 196 -9.40 -6.90 -8.15
CA ALA A 196 -8.47 -5.78 -8.31
C ALA A 196 -8.16 -5.50 -9.79
N THR A 197 -7.90 -6.56 -10.58
CA THR A 197 -7.61 -6.44 -12.02
C THR A 197 -8.81 -5.88 -12.79
N ARG A 198 -10.03 -6.41 -12.55
CA ARG A 198 -11.26 -5.92 -13.20
C ARG A 198 -11.59 -4.48 -12.81
N GLY A 199 -11.23 -4.06 -11.60
CA GLY A 199 -11.40 -2.69 -11.13
C GLY A 199 -10.35 -1.71 -11.65
N GLY A 200 -9.33 -2.17 -12.40
CA GLY A 200 -8.24 -1.33 -12.89
C GLY A 200 -7.16 -1.01 -11.85
N TYR A 201 -7.24 -1.58 -10.65
CA TYR A 201 -6.30 -1.33 -9.54
C TYR A 201 -5.03 -2.18 -9.69
N ILE A 202 -4.19 -1.83 -10.67
CA ILE A 202 -2.99 -2.60 -11.02
C ILE A 202 -2.02 -2.79 -9.83
N GLN A 203 -1.85 -1.75 -9.01
CA GLN A 203 -1.02 -1.76 -7.81
C GLN A 203 -1.56 -2.72 -6.76
N ASP A 204 -2.89 -2.77 -6.57
CA ASP A 204 -3.50 -3.67 -5.62
C ASP A 204 -3.46 -5.12 -6.13
N ALA A 205 -3.62 -5.32 -7.45
CA ALA A 205 -3.43 -6.62 -8.06
C ALA A 205 -1.98 -7.12 -7.90
N ALA A 206 -0.98 -6.25 -8.04
CA ALA A 206 0.42 -6.57 -7.79
C ALA A 206 0.65 -6.99 -6.32
N ILE A 207 0.09 -6.23 -5.37
CA ILE A 207 0.15 -6.57 -3.94
C ILE A 207 -0.51 -7.92 -3.68
N VAL A 208 -1.70 -8.18 -4.23
CA VAL A 208 -2.38 -9.49 -4.07
C VAL A 208 -1.49 -10.63 -4.56
N SER A 209 -0.89 -10.49 -5.75
CA SER A 209 -0.02 -11.52 -6.32
C SER A 209 1.25 -11.74 -5.50
N GLU A 210 1.89 -10.69 -5.01
CA GLU A 210 3.04 -10.81 -4.11
C GLU A 210 2.65 -11.54 -2.81
N ARG A 211 1.55 -11.13 -2.17
CA ARG A 211 1.05 -11.77 -0.94
C ARG A 211 0.72 -13.25 -1.14
N HIS A 212 0.10 -13.57 -2.28
CA HIS A 212 -0.23 -14.94 -2.64
C HIS A 212 1.02 -15.78 -2.89
N SER A 213 2.03 -15.22 -3.56
CA SER A 213 3.33 -15.88 -3.71
C SER A 213 3.95 -16.20 -2.35
N LEU A 214 4.00 -15.23 -1.44
CA LEU A 214 4.56 -15.43 -0.10
C LEU A 214 3.77 -16.48 0.71
N TYR A 215 2.46 -16.60 0.48
CA TYR A 215 1.67 -17.68 1.03
C TYR A 215 2.12 -19.05 0.50
N PHE A 216 2.28 -19.21 -0.82
CA PHE A 216 2.75 -20.44 -1.43
C PHE A 216 4.16 -20.85 -0.95
N MET A 217 5.09 -19.89 -0.86
CA MET A 217 6.43 -20.13 -0.32
C MET A 217 6.39 -20.67 1.12
N ALA A 218 5.51 -20.11 1.95
CA ALA A 218 5.35 -20.58 3.33
C ALA A 218 4.72 -21.99 3.43
N HIS A 219 4.18 -22.53 2.34
CA HIS A 219 3.59 -23.87 2.25
C HIS A 219 4.38 -24.79 1.31
N ASN A 220 5.61 -24.42 0.94
CA ASN A 220 6.50 -25.18 0.06
C ASN A 220 5.91 -25.50 -1.33
N ASP A 221 5.06 -24.61 -1.86
CA ASP A 221 4.57 -24.67 -3.24
C ASP A 221 5.40 -23.71 -4.13
N ASP A 222 6.55 -24.19 -4.59
CA ASP A 222 7.48 -23.38 -5.38
C ASP A 222 6.92 -22.99 -6.76
N THR A 223 6.04 -23.83 -7.33
CA THR A 223 5.42 -23.57 -8.64
C THR A 223 4.42 -22.43 -8.53
N GLY A 224 3.51 -22.50 -7.55
CA GLY A 224 2.56 -21.43 -7.26
C GLY A 224 3.24 -20.13 -6.84
N ALA A 225 4.30 -20.23 -6.02
CA ALA A 225 5.12 -19.09 -5.64
C ALA A 225 5.76 -18.41 -6.86
N THR A 226 6.43 -19.18 -7.71
CA THR A 226 7.11 -18.65 -8.90
C THR A 226 6.14 -17.95 -9.84
N PHE A 227 5.01 -18.59 -10.13
CA PHE A 227 3.97 -18.02 -10.99
C PHE A 227 3.45 -16.68 -10.44
N ARG A 228 3.10 -16.63 -9.15
CA ARG A 228 2.53 -15.42 -8.53
C ARG A 228 3.56 -14.31 -8.32
N MET A 229 4.82 -14.64 -8.05
CA MET A 229 5.87 -13.64 -7.94
C MET A 229 6.18 -12.97 -9.28
N LYS A 230 6.20 -13.73 -10.38
CA LYS A 230 6.37 -13.19 -11.74
C LYS A 230 5.21 -12.26 -12.10
N ASP A 231 3.97 -12.69 -11.87
CA ASP A 231 2.77 -11.85 -12.08
C ASP A 231 2.81 -10.57 -11.22
N ALA A 232 3.30 -10.63 -9.98
CA ALA A 232 3.49 -9.44 -9.16
C ALA A 232 4.54 -8.47 -9.76
N ALA A 233 5.70 -9.00 -10.17
CA ALA A 233 6.77 -8.20 -10.78
C ALA A 233 6.34 -7.54 -12.10
N GLU A 234 5.63 -8.27 -12.97
CA GLU A 234 5.07 -7.76 -14.22
C GLU A 234 4.07 -6.62 -13.97
N ARG A 235 3.17 -6.76 -12.99
CA ARG A 235 2.20 -5.72 -12.64
C ARG A 235 2.87 -4.49 -12.03
N TYR A 236 3.85 -4.67 -11.15
CA TYR A 236 4.64 -3.55 -10.62
C TYR A 236 5.40 -2.82 -11.73
N HIS A 237 5.97 -3.58 -12.68
CA HIS A 237 6.64 -2.99 -13.84
C HIS A 237 5.67 -2.21 -14.72
N ALA A 238 4.51 -2.79 -15.06
CA ALA A 238 3.48 -2.15 -15.86
C ALA A 238 2.87 -0.90 -15.19
N TRP A 239 2.80 -0.88 -13.85
CA TRP A 239 2.41 0.31 -13.08
C TRP A 239 3.51 1.39 -13.05
N GLY A 240 4.77 1.02 -13.24
CA GLY A 240 5.94 1.90 -13.22
C GLY A 240 6.72 1.91 -11.90
N ALA A 241 6.45 0.98 -10.99
CA ALA A 241 7.13 0.89 -9.69
C ALA A 241 8.50 0.20 -9.81
N THR A 242 9.42 0.77 -10.59
CA THR A 242 10.71 0.18 -10.94
C THR A 242 11.56 -0.19 -9.72
N ALA A 243 11.59 0.64 -8.67
CA ALA A 243 12.32 0.32 -7.44
C ALA A 243 11.77 -0.93 -6.75
N LYS A 244 10.45 -1.12 -6.78
CA LYS A 244 9.83 -2.33 -6.24
C LYS A 244 10.20 -3.56 -7.07
N VAL A 245 10.21 -3.45 -8.40
CA VAL A 245 10.64 -4.55 -9.29
C VAL A 245 12.08 -4.95 -8.98
N ASN A 246 12.99 -3.98 -8.85
CA ASN A 246 14.38 -4.24 -8.51
C ASN A 246 14.50 -4.90 -7.13
N GLN A 247 13.76 -4.42 -6.12
CA GLN A 247 13.71 -5.07 -4.80
C GLN A 247 13.29 -6.54 -4.90
N LEU A 248 12.27 -6.85 -5.71
CA LEU A 248 11.82 -8.23 -5.88
C LEU A 248 12.89 -9.11 -6.54
N ARG A 249 13.57 -8.61 -7.57
CA ARG A 249 14.68 -9.32 -8.24
C ARG A 249 15.83 -9.59 -7.28
N GLU A 250 16.26 -8.59 -6.52
CA GLU A 250 17.33 -8.73 -5.53
C GLU A 250 16.98 -9.71 -4.40
N LYS A 251 15.71 -9.71 -3.97
CA LYS A 251 15.25 -10.54 -2.85
C LYS A 251 14.92 -11.98 -3.25
N TYR A 252 14.51 -12.19 -4.49
CA TYR A 252 14.10 -13.50 -5.03
C TYR A 252 14.78 -13.79 -6.37
N PRO A 253 16.12 -13.74 -6.45
CA PRO A 253 16.87 -13.95 -7.70
C PRO A 253 16.52 -15.31 -8.33
N GLN A 254 16.39 -16.36 -7.52
CA GLN A 254 16.03 -17.70 -7.96
C GLN A 254 14.65 -17.82 -8.63
N ILE A 255 13.78 -16.81 -8.47
CA ILE A 255 12.43 -16.78 -9.04
C ILE A 255 12.35 -15.84 -10.24
N LEU A 256 13.08 -14.72 -10.19
CA LEU A 256 12.91 -13.57 -11.09
C LEU A 256 14.12 -13.29 -11.98
N ASP A 257 15.23 -14.03 -11.84
CA ASP A 257 16.36 -13.95 -12.75
C ASP A 257 16.00 -14.66 -14.06
N PHE A 258 15.90 -13.86 -15.12
CA PHE A 258 15.99 -14.27 -16.51
C PHE A 258 17.11 -13.46 -17.16
#